data_AF-A0A0Q4QJZ8-F1
#
_entry.id   AF-A0A0Q4QJZ8-F1
#
_cell.length_a   1.000
_cell.length_b   1.000
_cell.length_c   1.000
_cell.angle_alpha   90.00
_cell.angle_beta   90.00
_cell.angle_gamma   90.00
#
_symmetry.space_group_name_H-M   'P 1'
#
loop_
_entity.id
_entity.type
_entity.pdbx_description
1 polymer ?
#
loop_
_entity_poly.entity_id
_entity_poly.type
_entity_poly.pdbx_seq_one_letter_code
_entity_poly.pdbx_strand_id
1 'polypeptide(L)' 'MNSIVLSVDGVQVEVPDGASVAAAVARRGSVFRRSPGGQPRAPLCGMGVCFECRVSIDGVAQQRACMVLARPGMRVETQP' A
#
# COMPACT_ATOMS: atom_id res chain seq x y z
N MET A 1 14.28 -14.78 9.62
CA MET A 1 13.20 -13.78 9.52
C MET A 1 12.32 -14.20 8.37
N ASN A 2 11.01 -14.36 8.59
CA ASN A 2 10.08 -14.76 7.54
C ASN A 2 9.69 -13.55 6.68
N SER A 3 9.42 -13.78 5.40
CA SER A 3 8.96 -12.76 4.46
C SER A 3 7.60 -13.09 3.89
N ILE A 4 6.89 -12.05 3.47
CA ILE A 4 5.58 -12.09 2.84
C ILE A 4 5.73 -11.56 1.42
N VAL A 5 5.18 -12.30 0.46
CA VAL A 5 5.14 -11.91 -0.95
C VAL A 5 3.71 -11.53 -1.32
N LEU A 6 3.55 -10.33 -1.89
CA LEU A 6 2.29 -9.79 -2.40
C LEU A 6 2.52 -9.03 -3.71
N SER A 7 1.46 -8.78 -4.45
CA SER A 7 1.51 -7.99 -5.69
C SER A 7 1.14 -6.54 -5.43
N VAL A 8 1.93 -5.61 -5.95
CA VAL A 8 1.64 -4.17 -5.99
C VAL A 8 1.69 -3.73 -7.45
N ASP A 9 0.55 -3.26 -7.98
CA ASP A 9 0.38 -2.85 -9.38
C ASP A 9 0.86 -3.94 -10.36
N GLY A 10 0.54 -5.21 -10.07
CA GLY A 10 0.92 -6.37 -10.87
C GLY A 10 2.35 -6.88 -10.66
N VAL A 11 3.15 -6.20 -9.83
CA VAL A 11 4.55 -6.56 -9.57
C VAL A 11 4.70 -7.21 -8.20
N GLN A 12 5.36 -8.38 -8.15
CA GLN A 12 5.67 -9.08 -6.91
C GLN A 12 6.62 -8.23 -6.04
N VAL A 13 6.27 -8.09 -4.77
CA VAL A 13 7.02 -7.37 -3.75
C VAL A 13 7.18 -8.28 -2.54
N GLU A 14 8.38 -8.30 -1.98
CA GLU A 14 8.69 -9.02 -0.74
C GLU A 14 8.88 -8.03 0.41
N VAL A 15 8.22 -8.28 1.54
CA VAL A 15 8.35 -7.51 2.79
C VAL A 15 8.54 -8.45 3.98
N PRO A 16 9.12 -8.00 5.11
CA PRO A 16 9.13 -8.78 6.33
C PRO A 16 7.72 -9.15 6.80
N ASP A 17 7.58 -10.31 7.43
CA ASP A 17 6.36 -10.65 8.16
C ASP A 17 6.05 -9.59 9.24
N GLY A 18 4.77 -9.24 9.39
CA GLY A 18 4.31 -8.12 10.21
C GLY A 18 4.45 -6.73 9.59
N ALA A 19 4.99 -6.59 8.37
CA ALA A 19 5.01 -5.32 7.67
C ALA A 19 3.59 -4.87 7.25
N SER A 20 3.38 -3.56 7.16
CA SER A 20 2.14 -3.01 6.60
C SER A 20 2.14 -3.09 5.07
N VAL A 21 0.94 -3.04 4.47
CA VAL A 21 0.78 -2.89 3.03
C VAL A 21 1.46 -1.61 2.54
N ALA A 22 1.50 -0.55 3.35
CA ALA A 22 2.24 0.65 2.99
C ALA A 22 3.75 0.42 2.83
N ALA A 23 4.36 -0.46 3.63
CA ALA A 23 5.76 -0.82 3.44
C ALA A 23 5.98 -1.55 2.10
N ALA A 24 5.02 -2.38 1.67
CA ALA A 24 5.08 -3.05 0.37
C ALA A 24 4.99 -2.06 -0.80
N VAL A 25 4.03 -1.13 -0.74
CA VAL A 25 3.89 -0.09 -1.77
C VAL A 25 5.16 0.77 -1.83
N ALA A 26 5.74 1.14 -0.67
CA ALA A 26 6.98 1.91 -0.59
C ALA A 26 8.17 1.25 -1.31
N ARG A 27 8.18 -0.09 -1.48
CA ARG A 27 9.24 -0.79 -2.26
C ARG A 27 9.10 -0.57 -3.77
N ARG A 28 7.91 -0.20 -4.27
CA ARG A 28 7.67 0.20 -5.66
C ARG A 28 7.84 1.71 -5.87
N GLY A 29 7.65 2.49 -4.81
CA GLY A 29 7.82 3.94 -4.79
C GLY A 29 6.88 4.59 -3.78
N SER A 30 6.88 5.92 -3.72
CA SER A 30 6.14 6.68 -2.69
C SER A 30 4.80 7.25 -3.19
N VAL A 31 4.21 6.70 -4.25
CA VAL A 31 2.94 7.18 -4.79
C VAL A 31 1.83 6.18 -4.50
N PHE A 32 0.90 6.55 -3.64
CA PHE A 32 -0.21 5.70 -3.19
C PHE A 32 -1.53 6.08 -3.84
N ARG A 33 -1.68 7.37 -4.09
CA ARG A 33 -2.78 7.98 -4.84
C ARG A 33 -2.34 9.36 -5.32
N ARG A 34 -3.19 10.02 -6.09
CA ARG A 34 -3.04 11.43 -6.45
C ARG A 34 -4.13 12.27 -5.79
N SER A 35 -3.83 13.53 -5.50
CA SER A 35 -4.85 14.53 -5.17
C SER A 35 -5.72 14.82 -6.40
N PRO A 36 -6.84 15.53 -6.24
CA PRO A 36 -7.59 16.07 -7.39
C PRO A 36 -6.73 16.90 -8.34
N GLY A 37 -5.70 17.60 -7.83
CA GLY A 37 -4.73 18.35 -8.63
C GLY A 37 -3.57 17.53 -9.21
N GLY A 38 -3.61 16.19 -9.10
CA GLY A 38 -2.60 15.29 -9.67
C GLY A 38 -1.32 15.12 -8.85
N GLN A 39 -1.17 15.83 -7.72
CA GLN A 39 0.03 15.71 -6.88
C GLN A 39 0.09 14.31 -6.25
N PRO A 40 1.26 13.63 -6.30
CA PRO A 40 1.43 12.32 -5.68
C PRO A 40 1.31 12.43 -4.17
N ARG A 41 0.68 11.44 -3.55
CA ARG A 41 0.47 11.37 -2.11
C ARG A 41 1.05 10.09 -1.54
N ALA A 42 1.57 10.22 -0.32
CA ALA A 42 2.21 9.16 0.45
C ALA A 42 1.68 9.21 1.91
N PRO A 43 1.80 8.12 2.69
CA PRO A 43 1.49 8.16 4.11
C PRO A 43 2.30 9.23 4.83
N LEU A 44 1.62 10.18 5.49
CA LEU A 44 2.26 11.17 6.36
C LEU A 44 2.26 10.73 7.83
N CYS A 45 1.12 10.21 8.30
CA CYS A 45 0.92 9.91 9.73
C CYS A 45 1.29 8.49 10.15
N GLY A 46 1.32 7.51 9.24
CA GLY A 46 1.43 6.08 9.59
C GLY A 46 0.25 5.49 10.40
N MET A 47 -0.65 6.32 10.94
CA MET A 47 -1.72 5.94 11.88
C MET A 47 -3.13 5.91 11.25
N GLY A 48 -3.24 6.13 9.93
CA GLY A 48 -4.51 6.08 9.21
C GLY A 48 -5.41 7.33 9.34
N VAL A 49 -4.92 8.43 9.93
CA VAL A 49 -5.69 9.67 10.10
C VAL A 49 -5.58 10.64 8.92
N CYS A 50 -4.48 10.62 8.17
CA CYS A 50 -4.28 11.55 7.04
C CYS A 50 -5.00 11.12 5.75
N PHE A 51 -5.39 9.86 5.62
CA PHE A 51 -5.98 9.27 4.41
C PHE A 51 -5.11 9.39 3.13
N GLU A 52 -3.84 9.76 3.24
CA GLU A 52 -2.98 9.93 2.07
C GLU A 52 -2.43 8.59 1.52
N CYS A 53 -2.53 7.50 2.28
CA CYS A 53 -2.06 6.15 1.93
C CYS A 53 -3.16 5.22 1.37
N ARG A 54 -4.25 5.78 0.86
CA ARG A 54 -5.39 4.98 0.38
C ARG A 54 -5.03 4.24 -0.91
N VAL A 55 -5.35 2.95 -0.95
CA VAL A 55 -5.16 2.03 -2.08
C VAL A 55 -6.35 1.08 -2.20
N SER A 56 -6.43 0.31 -3.28
CA SER A 56 -7.30 -0.88 -3.33
C SER A 56 -6.51 -2.11 -2.89
N ILE A 57 -7.12 -2.97 -2.06
CA ILE A 57 -6.53 -4.25 -1.65
C ILE A 57 -7.56 -5.33 -1.89
N ASP A 58 -7.20 -6.34 -2.69
CA ASP A 58 -8.06 -7.46 -3.06
C ASP A 58 -9.44 -7.01 -3.59
N GLY A 59 -9.45 -5.96 -4.43
CA GLY A 59 -10.65 -5.38 -5.04
C GLY A 59 -11.45 -4.43 -4.13
N VAL A 60 -11.06 -4.26 -2.86
CA VAL A 60 -11.73 -3.33 -1.93
C VAL A 60 -10.98 -2.01 -1.89
N ALA A 61 -11.62 -0.96 -2.40
CA ALA A 61 -11.06 0.38 -2.57
C ALA A 61 -10.95 1.20 -1.27
N GLN A 62 -10.18 2.29 -1.33
CA GLN A 62 -10.03 3.32 -0.29
C GLN A 62 -9.51 2.78 1.06
N GLN A 63 -8.82 1.63 1.06
CA GLN A 63 -8.23 1.06 2.26
C GLN A 63 -6.96 1.80 2.65
N ARG A 64 -6.77 2.02 3.95
CA ARG A 64 -5.60 2.72 4.49
C ARG A 64 -4.43 1.75 4.58
N ALA A 65 -3.54 1.78 3.60
CA ALA A 65 -2.43 0.84 3.49
C ALA A 65 -1.54 0.78 4.75
N CYS A 66 -1.41 1.88 5.50
CA CYS A 66 -0.62 1.91 6.73
C CYS A 66 -1.28 1.18 7.90
N MET A 67 -2.58 0.87 7.81
CA MET A 67 -3.36 0.18 8.85
C MET A 67 -3.61 -1.30 8.53
N VAL A 68 -3.18 -1.78 7.36
CA VAL A 68 -3.40 -3.17 6.92
C VAL A 68 -2.07 -3.90 6.93
N LEU A 69 -2.02 -5.07 7.57
CA LEU A 69 -0.85 -5.95 7.51
C LEU A 69 -0.76 -6.65 6.17
N ALA A 70 0.44 -6.76 5.62
CA ALA A 70 0.70 -7.52 4.40
C ALA A 70 0.44 -9.01 4.66
N ARG A 71 -0.27 -9.67 3.74
CA ARG A 71 -0.54 -11.10 3.76
C ARG A 71 -0.11 -11.74 2.45
N PRO A 72 0.30 -13.03 2.45
CA PRO A 72 0.73 -13.70 1.24
C PRO A 72 -0.36 -13.68 0.16
N GLY A 73 0.03 -13.34 -1.08
CA GLY A 73 -0.87 -13.37 -2.23
C GLY A 73 -1.86 -12.19 -2.34
N MET A 74 -1.79 -11.21 -1.42
CA MET A 74 -2.54 -9.95 -1.56
C MET A 74 -2.28 -9.27 -2.89
N ARG A 75 -3.29 -8.58 -3.41
CA ARG A 75 -3.18 -7.71 -4.59
C ARG A 75 -3.49 -6.28 -4.20
N VAL A 76 -2.53 -5.39 -4.43
CA VAL A 76 -2.61 -3.98 -4.07
C VAL A 76 -2.52 -3.14 -5.33
N GLU A 77 -3.42 -2.17 -5.47
CA GLU A 77 -3.47 -1.24 -6.60
C GLU A 77 -3.42 0.20 -6.08
N THR A 78 -2.43 0.98 -6.53
CA THR A 78 -2.22 2.38 -6.13
C THR A 78 -2.96 3.38 -7.01
N GLN A 79 -3.51 2.89 -8.13
CA GLN A 79 -4.34 3.65 -9.05
C GLN A 79 -5.58 2.79 -9.32
N PRO A 80 -6.80 3.33 -9.20
CA PRO A 80 -7.96 2.70 -9.82
C PRO A 80 -7.85 2.69 -11.34
#